data_AF-A0A969IEI4-F1
#
_entry.id   AF-A0A969IEI4-F1
#
_cell.length_a   1.000
_cell.length_b   1.000
_cell.length_c   1.000
_cell.angle_alpha   90.00
_cell.angle_beta   90.00
_cell.angle_gamma   90.00
#
_symmetry.space_group_name_H-M   'P 1'
#
loop_
_entity.id
_entity.type
_entity.pdbx_description
1 polymer ?
#
loop_
_entity_poly.entity_id
_entity_poly.type
_entity_poly.pdbx_seq_one_letter_code
_entity_poly.pdbx_strand_id
1 'polypeptide(L)'
;MSIIKQIEFALKSINQARFQDLINHLLHVQGYKFIGAPGSVIAKEKTSKGSPDAFFEAENKYVFLECTTQQKLGESKSFIEKLLNDIENCFDTKKTKISKSKIELVILACTEKISASEFDSLKEKVYEHNSDTKLELYTIQNLPMYIYDFPGLSGQYLGVEIVKGEIYNLPDFLLKTTKGLQPSLTNDFIGREGELKKAVEYLTTADILLLTGASGVGKSKACSCHSGTNIDAGLYPNSCSKLCGTTLGRLCKPFSKWKRLYYPFR
;
A
#
# COMPACT_ATOMS: atom_id res chain seq x y z
N MET A 1 -22.40 11.85 -3.28
CA MET A 1 -21.90 10.47 -3.18
C MET A 1 -20.69 10.46 -2.24
N SER A 2 -20.61 9.58 -1.24
CA SER A 2 -19.44 9.54 -0.33
C SER A 2 -18.17 9.14 -1.09
N ILE A 3 -16.99 9.52 -0.58
CA ILE A 3 -15.69 9.21 -1.22
C ILE A 3 -15.52 7.70 -1.41
N ILE A 4 -15.86 6.91 -0.39
CA ILE A 4 -15.85 5.44 -0.48
C ILE A 4 -16.71 4.93 -1.64
N LYS A 5 -17.91 5.50 -1.84
CA LYS A 5 -18.78 5.13 -2.97
C LYS A 5 -18.24 5.59 -4.33
N GLN A 6 -17.50 6.70 -4.38
CA GLN A 6 -16.81 7.13 -5.60
C GLN A 6 -15.67 6.17 -5.95
N ILE A 7 -14.90 5.72 -4.96
CA ILE A 7 -13.85 4.70 -5.11
C ILE A 7 -14.45 3.37 -5.57
N GLU A 8 -15.53 2.89 -4.92
CA GLU A 8 -16.26 1.69 -5.37
C GLU A 8 -16.70 1.80 -6.83
N PHE A 9 -17.24 2.96 -7.23
CA PHE A 9 -17.70 3.18 -8.59
C PHE A 9 -16.54 3.14 -9.61
N ALA A 10 -15.43 3.81 -9.31
CA ALA A 10 -14.24 3.80 -10.16
C ALA A 10 -13.61 2.39 -10.28
N LEU A 11 -13.64 1.60 -9.20
CA LEU A 11 -13.17 0.21 -9.21
C LEU A 11 -14.03 -0.72 -10.08
N LYS A 12 -15.31 -0.40 -10.36
CA LYS A 12 -16.12 -1.23 -11.27
C LYS A 12 -15.66 -1.14 -12.71
N SER A 13 -15.17 0.02 -13.13
CA SER A 13 -14.79 0.30 -14.51
C SER A 13 -13.28 0.18 -14.77
N ILE A 14 -12.49 -0.08 -13.73
CA ILE A 14 -11.03 -0.22 -13.86
C ILE A 14 -10.68 -1.43 -14.74
N ASN A 15 -9.72 -1.23 -15.65
CA ASN A 15 -9.19 -2.32 -16.45
C ASN A 15 -8.26 -3.22 -15.62
N GLN A 16 -8.06 -4.46 -16.07
CA GLN A 16 -7.28 -5.47 -15.35
C GLN A 16 -5.83 -5.04 -15.06
N ALA A 17 -5.13 -4.45 -16.03
CA ALA A 17 -3.72 -4.08 -15.85
C ALA A 17 -3.58 -2.99 -14.79
N ARG A 18 -4.40 -1.94 -14.90
CA ARG A 18 -4.42 -0.83 -13.95
C ARG A 18 -4.86 -1.26 -12.55
N PHE A 19 -5.76 -2.24 -12.46
CA PHE A 19 -6.15 -2.84 -11.19
C PHE A 19 -5.00 -3.59 -10.53
N GLN A 20 -4.26 -4.40 -11.29
CA GLN A 20 -3.08 -5.09 -10.80
C GLN A 20 -2.01 -4.11 -10.31
N ASP A 21 -1.76 -3.02 -11.05
CA ASP A 21 -0.81 -1.99 -10.62
C ASP A 21 -1.24 -1.28 -9.33
N LEU A 22 -2.54 -0.99 -9.18
CA LEU A 22 -3.11 -0.42 -7.95
C LEU A 22 -2.90 -1.35 -6.76
N ILE A 23 -3.20 -2.65 -6.90
CA ILE A 23 -3.04 -3.61 -5.80
C ILE A 23 -1.57 -3.84 -5.46
N ASN A 24 -0.69 -3.95 -6.46
CA ASN A 24 0.75 -4.05 -6.24
C ASN A 24 1.27 -2.85 -5.44
N HIS A 25 0.87 -1.64 -5.81
CA HIS A 25 1.26 -0.42 -5.10
C HIS A 25 0.66 -0.38 -3.69
N LEU A 26 -0.61 -0.77 -3.52
CA LEU A 26 -1.25 -0.88 -2.20
C LEU A 26 -0.48 -1.82 -1.28
N LEU A 27 -0.14 -3.03 -1.75
CA LEU A 27 0.62 -4.00 -0.96
C LEU A 27 2.03 -3.48 -0.66
N HIS A 28 2.68 -2.80 -1.60
CA HIS A 28 3.98 -2.16 -1.36
C HIS A 28 3.91 -1.12 -0.23
N VAL A 29 2.91 -0.23 -0.23
CA VAL A 29 2.76 0.77 0.84
C VAL A 29 2.36 0.15 2.19
N GLN A 30 1.72 -1.02 2.17
CA GLN A 30 1.45 -1.82 3.37
C GLN A 30 2.68 -2.59 3.90
N GLY A 31 3.77 -2.65 3.14
CA GLY A 31 5.04 -3.22 3.56
C GLY A 31 5.37 -4.60 2.97
N TYR A 32 4.59 -5.09 2.00
CA TYR A 32 4.93 -6.31 1.28
C TYR A 32 6.15 -6.11 0.38
N LYS A 33 7.08 -7.06 0.42
CA LYS A 33 8.34 -7.01 -0.33
C LYS A 33 8.16 -7.62 -1.72
N PHE A 34 7.91 -6.77 -2.71
CA PHE A 34 7.67 -7.20 -4.09
C PHE A 34 8.89 -7.90 -4.70
N ILE A 35 8.68 -9.07 -5.31
CA ILE A 35 9.73 -9.78 -6.07
C ILE A 35 9.49 -9.65 -7.57
N GLY A 36 8.26 -9.89 -8.04
CA GLY A 36 7.98 -9.83 -9.46
C GLY A 36 6.54 -10.14 -9.84
N ALA A 37 6.20 -9.76 -11.07
CA ALA A 37 4.93 -10.05 -11.73
C ALA A 37 5.19 -10.82 -13.03
N PRO A 38 5.11 -12.18 -13.01
CA PRO A 38 5.45 -13.04 -14.14
C PRO A 38 4.72 -12.70 -15.43
N GLY A 39 3.50 -12.16 -15.31
CA GLY A 39 2.68 -11.73 -16.44
C GLY A 39 2.90 -10.28 -16.89
N SER A 40 3.63 -9.44 -16.15
CA SER A 40 3.77 -8.02 -16.51
C SER A 40 4.72 -7.83 -17.70
N VAL A 41 4.34 -6.98 -18.66
CA VAL A 41 5.27 -6.50 -19.70
C VAL A 41 5.92 -5.23 -19.17
N ILE A 42 7.25 -5.24 -18.99
CA ILE A 42 8.01 -4.08 -18.49
C ILE A 42 7.66 -2.83 -19.31
N ALA A 43 7.31 -1.74 -18.62
CA ALA A 43 7.02 -0.42 -19.17
C ALA A 43 5.82 -0.32 -20.15
N LYS A 44 4.86 -1.26 -20.09
CA LYS A 44 3.57 -1.16 -20.80
C LYS A 44 2.43 -1.56 -19.87
N GLU A 45 1.30 -0.84 -19.91
CA GLU A 45 0.04 -1.26 -19.26
C GLU A 45 -0.58 -2.46 -20.03
N LYS A 46 0.11 -3.60 -20.06
CA LYS A 46 -0.34 -4.84 -20.68
C LYS A 46 0.04 -6.03 -19.80
N THR A 47 -0.93 -6.89 -19.52
CA THR A 47 -0.71 -8.17 -18.88
C THR A 47 -0.56 -9.27 -19.93
N SER A 48 0.41 -10.15 -19.72
CA SER A 48 0.62 -11.43 -20.40
C SER A 48 0.19 -12.57 -19.46
N LYS A 49 0.12 -13.81 -19.96
CA LYS A 49 -0.29 -14.96 -19.14
C LYS A 49 0.83 -15.35 -18.17
N GLY A 50 0.73 -14.89 -16.92
CA GLY A 50 1.51 -15.37 -15.78
C GLY A 50 0.58 -15.66 -14.61
N SER A 51 0.90 -16.68 -13.82
CA SER A 51 0.24 -16.94 -12.53
C SER A 51 1.32 -17.34 -11.52
N PRO A 52 1.35 -16.73 -10.33
CA PRO A 52 0.46 -15.66 -9.88
C PRO A 52 0.62 -14.36 -10.68
N ASP A 53 -0.36 -13.45 -10.61
CA ASP A 53 -0.26 -12.11 -11.22
C ASP A 53 0.95 -11.36 -10.62
N ALA A 54 1.21 -11.51 -9.32
CA ALA A 54 2.43 -11.08 -8.65
C ALA A 54 2.80 -11.96 -7.46
N PHE A 55 4.06 -11.89 -7.02
CA PHE A 55 4.51 -12.55 -5.79
C PHE A 55 5.49 -11.69 -4.98
N PHE A 56 5.45 -11.89 -3.67
CA PHE A 56 6.17 -11.11 -2.67
C PHE A 56 6.93 -12.04 -1.71
N GLU A 57 8.00 -11.55 -1.12
CA GLU A 57 8.78 -12.25 -0.09
C GLU A 57 8.08 -12.18 1.27
N ALA A 58 7.97 -13.32 1.95
CA ALA A 58 7.59 -13.42 3.35
C ALA A 58 8.60 -14.31 4.08
N GLU A 59 9.65 -13.71 4.65
CA GLU A 59 10.77 -14.42 5.27
C GLU A 59 11.33 -15.54 4.37
N ASN A 60 11.02 -16.81 4.67
CA ASN A 60 11.46 -17.98 3.90
C ASN A 60 10.36 -18.59 3.00
N LYS A 61 9.24 -17.87 2.87
CA LYS A 61 8.03 -18.24 2.13
C LYS A 61 7.63 -17.12 1.16
N TYR A 62 6.54 -17.33 0.44
CA TYR A 62 6.01 -16.42 -0.56
C TYR A 62 4.57 -16.03 -0.27
N VAL A 63 4.22 -14.81 -0.68
CA VAL A 63 2.84 -14.33 -0.78
C VAL A 63 2.49 -14.24 -2.26
N PHE A 64 1.39 -14.84 -2.68
CA PHE A 64 0.90 -14.79 -4.06
C PHE A 64 -0.30 -13.88 -4.17
N LEU A 65 -0.34 -13.10 -5.24
CA LEU A 65 -1.46 -12.21 -5.58
C LEU A 65 -2.08 -12.65 -6.92
N GLU A 66 -3.40 -12.74 -6.93
CA GLU A 66 -4.21 -12.85 -8.15
C GLU A 66 -5.26 -11.73 -8.18
N CYS A 67 -5.37 -11.06 -9.32
CA CYS A 67 -6.29 -9.96 -9.55
C CYS A 67 -7.36 -10.38 -10.58
N THR A 68 -8.63 -10.15 -10.27
CA THR A 68 -9.74 -10.45 -11.19
C THR A 68 -10.75 -9.30 -11.23
N THR A 69 -10.87 -8.67 -12.39
CA THR A 69 -11.93 -7.68 -12.66
C THR A 69 -13.13 -8.31 -13.36
N GLN A 70 -14.30 -7.67 -13.25
CA GLN A 70 -15.53 -8.13 -13.93
C GLN A 70 -15.36 -8.17 -15.46
N GLN A 71 -14.58 -7.26 -16.05
CA GLN A 71 -14.27 -7.26 -17.49
C GLN A 71 -13.54 -8.52 -17.97
N LYS A 72 -12.84 -9.22 -17.07
CA LYS A 72 -12.07 -10.44 -17.39
C LYS A 72 -12.94 -11.69 -17.43
N LEU A 73 -14.21 -11.61 -16.99
CA LEU A 73 -15.16 -12.70 -17.19
C LEU A 73 -15.60 -12.74 -18.65
N GLY A 74 -15.28 -13.85 -19.32
CA GLY A 74 -15.98 -14.21 -20.55
C GLY A 74 -17.43 -14.59 -20.26
N GLU A 75 -18.27 -14.62 -21.29
CA GLU A 75 -19.72 -14.83 -21.19
C GLU A 75 -20.16 -16.15 -20.54
N SER A 76 -19.24 -17.11 -20.29
CA SER A 76 -19.55 -18.49 -19.93
C SER A 76 -19.04 -18.97 -18.57
N LYS A 77 -18.39 -18.14 -17.75
CA LYS A 77 -17.85 -18.56 -16.43
C LYS A 77 -18.43 -17.74 -15.28
N SER A 78 -18.75 -18.40 -14.17
CA SER A 78 -19.09 -17.70 -12.94
C SER A 78 -17.87 -17.01 -12.34
N PHE A 79 -18.09 -15.91 -11.61
CA PHE A 79 -16.99 -15.14 -11.02
C PHE A 79 -16.23 -15.96 -9.97
N ILE A 80 -16.96 -16.74 -9.18
CA ILE A 80 -16.39 -17.62 -8.16
C ILE A 80 -15.54 -18.74 -8.77
N GLU A 81 -15.97 -19.37 -9.87
CA GLU A 81 -15.16 -20.38 -10.57
C GLU A 81 -13.83 -19.81 -11.05
N LYS A 82 -13.83 -18.54 -11.49
CA LYS A 82 -12.61 -17.86 -11.90
C LYS A 82 -11.64 -17.73 -10.71
N LEU A 83 -12.13 -17.27 -9.56
CA LEU A 83 -11.31 -17.15 -8.34
C LEU A 83 -10.78 -18.50 -7.84
N LEU A 84 -11.62 -19.54 -7.85
CA LEU A 84 -11.20 -20.91 -7.50
C LEU A 84 -10.11 -21.42 -8.45
N ASN A 85 -10.23 -21.15 -9.75
CA ASN A 85 -9.22 -21.49 -10.73
C ASN A 85 -7.92 -20.68 -10.53
N ASP A 86 -8.01 -19.43 -10.09
CA ASP A 86 -6.84 -18.62 -9.78
C ASP A 86 -6.08 -19.16 -8.57
N ILE A 87 -6.80 -19.65 -7.54
CA ILE A 87 -6.21 -20.42 -6.43
C ILE A 87 -5.51 -21.69 -6.95
N GLU A 88 -6.17 -22.49 -7.81
CA GLU A 88 -5.56 -23.68 -8.40
C GLU A 88 -4.25 -23.37 -9.13
N ASN A 89 -4.22 -22.28 -9.91
CA ASN A 89 -3.01 -21.87 -10.60
C ASN A 89 -1.88 -21.46 -9.63
N CYS A 90 -2.20 -20.80 -8.51
CA CYS A 90 -1.25 -20.45 -7.47
C CYS A 90 -0.54 -21.68 -6.89
N PHE A 91 -1.23 -22.82 -6.80
CA PHE A 91 -0.66 -24.06 -6.27
C PHE A 91 -0.14 -25.03 -7.35
N ASP A 92 -0.22 -24.65 -8.63
CA ASP A 92 0.35 -25.42 -9.73
C ASP A 92 1.87 -25.23 -9.81
N THR A 93 2.59 -26.14 -9.14
CA THR A 93 4.06 -26.17 -9.10
C THR A 93 4.72 -26.18 -10.48
N LYS A 94 4.04 -26.65 -11.54
CA LYS A 94 4.59 -26.62 -12.90
C LYS A 94 4.61 -25.21 -13.48
N LYS A 95 3.65 -24.37 -13.09
CA LYS A 95 3.56 -22.96 -13.50
C LYS A 95 4.44 -22.07 -12.63
N THR A 96 4.31 -22.21 -11.32
CA THR A 96 4.94 -21.29 -10.35
C THR A 96 6.40 -21.66 -10.07
N LYS A 97 6.79 -22.91 -10.28
CA LYS A 97 8.09 -23.48 -9.88
C LYS A 97 8.38 -23.34 -8.37
N ILE A 98 7.35 -23.10 -7.57
CA ILE A 98 7.41 -22.93 -6.11
C ILE A 98 6.61 -24.06 -5.46
N SER A 99 7.19 -24.72 -4.46
CA SER A 99 6.51 -25.76 -3.69
C SER A 99 5.31 -25.18 -2.94
N LYS A 100 4.18 -25.92 -2.90
CA LYS A 100 2.98 -25.52 -2.14
C LYS A 100 3.27 -25.17 -0.68
N SER A 101 4.19 -25.90 -0.04
CA SER A 101 4.62 -25.68 1.34
C SER A 101 5.33 -24.34 1.60
N LYS A 102 5.83 -23.68 0.54
CA LYS A 102 6.48 -22.38 0.61
C LYS A 102 5.51 -21.21 0.40
N ILE A 103 4.23 -21.47 0.18
CA ILE A 103 3.22 -20.42 0.03
C ILE A 103 2.64 -20.13 1.42
N GLU A 104 2.90 -18.94 1.95
CA GLU A 104 2.38 -18.52 3.26
C GLU A 104 0.97 -17.93 3.15
N LEU A 105 0.73 -17.16 2.10
CA LEU A 105 -0.49 -16.38 1.93
C LEU A 105 -0.85 -16.31 0.45
N VAL A 106 -2.14 -16.53 0.17
CA VAL A 106 -2.76 -16.20 -1.11
C VAL A 106 -3.64 -14.97 -0.90
N ILE A 107 -3.41 -13.93 -1.68
CA ILE A 107 -4.23 -12.72 -1.75
C ILE A 107 -5.03 -12.77 -3.03
N LEU A 108 -6.35 -12.70 -2.94
CA LEU A 108 -7.20 -12.48 -4.10
C LEU A 108 -7.78 -11.06 -4.04
N ALA A 109 -7.51 -10.27 -5.08
CA ALA A 109 -8.13 -8.97 -5.26
C ALA A 109 -9.16 -9.02 -6.39
N CYS A 110 -10.36 -8.54 -6.14
CA CYS A 110 -11.46 -8.61 -7.09
C CYS A 110 -12.39 -7.39 -7.05
N THR A 111 -13.01 -7.09 -8.19
CA THR A 111 -13.96 -5.98 -8.35
C THR A 111 -15.41 -6.40 -8.13
N GLU A 112 -15.65 -7.55 -7.50
CA GLU A 112 -16.98 -8.07 -7.20
C GLU A 112 -17.18 -8.27 -5.70
N LYS A 113 -18.43 -8.47 -5.32
CA LYS A 113 -18.79 -8.89 -3.96
C LYS A 113 -18.55 -10.40 -3.83
N ILE A 114 -18.23 -10.82 -2.62
CA ILE A 114 -18.08 -12.23 -2.25
C ILE A 114 -19.01 -12.47 -1.06
N SER A 115 -19.91 -13.44 -1.19
CA SER A 115 -20.78 -13.90 -0.11
C SER A 115 -20.01 -14.75 0.91
N ALA A 116 -20.61 -14.98 2.08
CA ALA A 116 -20.00 -15.82 3.11
C ALA A 116 -19.72 -17.24 2.61
N SER A 117 -20.67 -17.86 1.90
CA SER A 117 -20.51 -19.22 1.35
C SER A 117 -19.41 -19.31 0.29
N GLU A 118 -19.29 -18.29 -0.56
CA GLU A 118 -18.20 -18.21 -1.54
C GLU A 118 -16.84 -18.03 -0.84
N PHE A 119 -16.77 -17.20 0.21
CA PHE A 119 -15.55 -17.05 1.00
C PHE A 119 -15.12 -18.36 1.67
N ASP A 120 -16.06 -19.08 2.27
CA ASP A 120 -15.79 -20.40 2.87
C ASP A 120 -15.27 -21.38 1.81
N SER A 121 -15.88 -21.39 0.62
CA SER A 121 -15.43 -22.24 -0.50
C SER A 121 -14.00 -21.90 -0.96
N LEU A 122 -13.65 -20.62 -1.07
CA LEU A 122 -12.29 -20.19 -1.41
C LEU A 122 -11.28 -20.60 -0.33
N LYS A 123 -11.68 -20.47 0.94
CA LYS A 123 -10.84 -20.81 2.08
C LYS A 123 -10.59 -22.32 2.17
N GLU A 124 -11.63 -23.13 2.01
CA GLU A 124 -11.53 -24.58 1.89
C GLU A 124 -10.59 -24.95 0.76
N LYS A 125 -10.70 -24.27 -0.38
CA LYS A 125 -9.84 -24.53 -1.54
C LYS A 125 -8.36 -24.29 -1.27
N VAL A 126 -8.01 -23.22 -0.58
CA VAL A 126 -6.62 -22.97 -0.14
C VAL A 126 -6.16 -24.05 0.83
N TYR A 127 -7.02 -24.42 1.79
CA TYR A 127 -6.72 -25.43 2.81
C TYR A 127 -6.46 -26.82 2.21
N GLU A 128 -7.20 -27.23 1.18
CA GLU A 128 -6.96 -28.48 0.43
C GLU A 128 -5.55 -28.56 -0.17
N HIS A 129 -4.98 -27.43 -0.59
CA HIS A 129 -3.65 -27.40 -1.19
C HIS A 129 -2.53 -27.30 -0.15
N ASN A 130 -2.74 -26.51 0.90
CA ASN A 130 -1.84 -26.36 2.03
C ASN A 130 -2.57 -25.78 3.25
N SER A 131 -2.70 -26.57 4.32
CA SER A 131 -3.39 -26.17 5.56
C SER A 131 -2.72 -25.00 6.29
N ASP A 132 -1.43 -24.76 6.05
CA ASP A 132 -0.68 -23.67 6.68
C ASP A 132 -0.78 -22.35 5.88
N THR A 133 -1.35 -22.38 4.67
CA THR A 133 -1.50 -21.19 3.83
C THR A 133 -2.75 -20.40 4.25
N LYS A 134 -2.59 -19.08 4.43
CA LYS A 134 -3.68 -18.16 4.71
C LYS A 134 -4.33 -17.66 3.42
N LEU A 135 -5.56 -17.19 3.52
CA LEU A 135 -6.29 -16.49 2.45
C LEU A 135 -6.66 -15.07 2.91
N GLU A 136 -6.38 -14.07 2.08
CA GLU A 136 -6.82 -12.69 2.27
C GLU A 136 -7.58 -12.21 1.02
N LEU A 137 -8.68 -11.48 1.23
CA LEU A 137 -9.52 -10.96 0.15
C LEU A 137 -9.57 -9.43 0.13
N TYR A 138 -9.33 -8.86 -1.04
CA TYR A 138 -9.66 -7.48 -1.39
C TYR A 138 -10.83 -7.49 -2.37
N THR A 139 -12.04 -7.30 -1.86
CA THR A 139 -13.27 -7.21 -2.64
C THR A 139 -13.64 -5.76 -2.92
N ILE A 140 -14.61 -5.54 -3.81
CA ILE A 140 -15.13 -4.20 -4.07
C ILE A 140 -15.70 -3.49 -2.82
N GLN A 141 -16.03 -4.24 -1.76
CA GLN A 141 -16.63 -3.67 -0.55
C GLN A 141 -15.62 -3.29 0.54
N ASN A 142 -14.45 -3.93 0.59
CA ASN A 142 -13.43 -3.62 1.60
C ASN A 142 -12.22 -2.87 1.02
N LEU A 143 -11.86 -3.11 -0.25
CA LEU A 143 -10.77 -2.44 -0.95
C LEU A 143 -10.86 -0.90 -0.89
N PRO A 144 -12.04 -0.27 -1.03
CA PRO A 144 -12.15 1.18 -0.89
C PRO A 144 -11.66 1.74 0.43
N MET A 145 -11.78 0.98 1.53
CA MET A 145 -11.33 1.43 2.86
C MET A 145 -9.81 1.47 2.91
N TYR A 146 -9.14 0.44 2.36
CA TYR A 146 -7.68 0.41 2.26
C TYR A 146 -7.16 1.52 1.35
N ILE A 147 -7.80 1.76 0.21
CA ILE A 147 -7.42 2.85 -0.71
C ILE A 147 -7.64 4.22 -0.05
N TYR A 148 -8.70 4.38 0.75
CA TYR A 148 -8.99 5.63 1.46
C TYR A 148 -7.86 6.04 2.41
N ASP A 149 -7.24 5.06 3.07
CA ASP A 149 -6.11 5.29 3.97
C ASP A 149 -4.85 5.76 3.24
N PHE A 150 -4.77 5.55 1.92
CA PHE A 150 -3.68 6.01 1.05
C PHE A 150 -4.21 6.91 -0.09
N PRO A 151 -4.57 8.18 0.19
CA PRO A 151 -5.18 9.10 -0.79
C PRO A 151 -4.47 9.21 -2.14
N GLY A 152 -3.13 9.09 -2.16
CA GLY A 152 -2.34 9.10 -3.39
C GLY A 152 -2.73 7.99 -4.37
N LEU A 153 -3.08 6.80 -3.87
CA LEU A 153 -3.53 5.68 -4.70
C LEU A 153 -4.89 5.99 -5.35
N SER A 154 -5.80 6.58 -4.58
CA SER A 154 -7.13 6.96 -5.09
C SER A 154 -7.03 7.98 -6.23
N GLY A 155 -6.21 9.02 -6.06
CA GLY A 155 -5.98 10.01 -7.10
C GLY A 155 -5.29 9.41 -8.34
N GLN A 156 -4.18 8.70 -8.12
CA GLN A 156 -3.35 8.17 -9.21
C GLN A 156 -4.07 7.13 -10.06
N TYR A 157 -4.73 6.14 -9.44
CA TYR A 157 -5.28 4.99 -10.15
C TYR A 157 -6.76 5.14 -10.50
N LEU A 158 -7.53 5.85 -9.66
CA LEU A 158 -8.99 5.94 -9.80
C LEU A 158 -9.49 7.33 -10.21
N GLY A 159 -8.62 8.35 -10.18
CA GLY A 159 -9.03 9.73 -10.45
C GLY A 159 -9.99 10.31 -9.40
N VAL A 160 -10.05 9.70 -8.21
CA VAL A 160 -10.91 10.16 -7.11
C VAL A 160 -10.05 10.88 -6.08
N GLU A 161 -10.20 12.20 -5.98
CA GLU A 161 -9.48 13.01 -4.99
C GLU A 161 -10.14 12.92 -3.61
N ILE A 162 -9.40 12.38 -2.62
CA ILE A 162 -9.89 12.22 -1.24
C ILE A 162 -9.62 13.48 -0.42
N VAL A 163 -8.43 14.06 -0.56
CA VAL A 163 -8.00 15.24 0.19
C VAL A 163 -7.97 16.42 -0.75
N LYS A 164 -8.75 17.45 -0.43
CA LYS A 164 -8.63 18.76 -1.07
C LYS A 164 -7.45 19.48 -0.44
N GLY A 165 -6.32 19.46 -1.13
CA GLY A 165 -5.07 20.03 -0.64
C GLY A 165 -3.89 19.14 -0.99
N GLU A 166 -2.69 19.68 -0.82
CA GLU A 166 -1.50 19.05 -1.36
C GLU A 166 -0.82 18.18 -0.30
N ILE A 167 -1.23 16.90 -0.24
CA ILE A 167 -0.46 15.87 0.47
C ILE A 167 0.65 15.41 -0.46
N TYR A 168 1.86 15.38 0.06
CA TYR A 168 3.04 14.96 -0.66
C TYR A 168 3.69 13.78 0.05
N ASN A 169 4.32 12.89 -0.73
CA ASN A 169 5.41 12.11 -0.18
C ASN A 169 6.57 13.07 0.19
N LEU A 170 7.52 12.59 0.99
CA LEU A 170 8.63 13.43 1.41
C LEU A 170 9.43 14.03 0.23
N PRO A 171 9.81 13.27 -0.82
CA PRO A 171 10.48 13.84 -1.98
C PRO A 171 9.75 15.02 -2.63
N ASP A 172 8.46 14.86 -2.91
CA ASP A 172 7.64 15.89 -3.54
C ASP A 172 7.45 17.10 -2.62
N PHE A 173 7.35 16.86 -1.30
CA PHE A 173 7.30 17.92 -0.29
C PHE A 173 8.60 18.73 -0.26
N LEU A 174 9.74 18.05 -0.25
CA LEU A 174 11.06 18.68 -0.26
C LEU A 174 11.26 19.50 -1.54
N LEU A 175 10.91 18.95 -2.70
CA LEU A 175 10.98 19.65 -3.99
C LEU A 175 10.10 20.90 -4.01
N LYS A 176 8.93 20.85 -3.38
CA LYS A 176 8.10 22.05 -3.24
C LYS A 176 8.78 23.12 -2.39
N THR A 177 9.45 22.73 -1.30
CA THR A 177 10.11 23.70 -0.42
C THR A 177 11.27 24.43 -1.07
N THR A 178 11.79 23.95 -2.21
CA THR A 178 12.81 24.68 -2.98
C THR A 178 12.23 25.85 -3.75
N LYS A 179 10.90 25.97 -3.84
CA LYS A 179 10.19 27.03 -4.58
C LYS A 179 9.37 27.87 -3.60
N GLY A 180 9.60 29.18 -3.57
CA GLY A 180 8.83 30.15 -2.78
C GLY A 180 9.65 30.94 -1.78
N LEU A 181 8.97 31.63 -0.87
CA LEU A 181 9.57 32.54 0.13
C LEU A 181 10.12 31.81 1.37
N GLN A 182 9.75 30.54 1.58
CA GLN A 182 10.17 29.77 2.74
C GLN A 182 11.56 29.16 2.53
N PRO A 183 12.41 29.06 3.57
CA PRO A 183 13.71 28.42 3.45
C PRO A 183 13.60 26.96 3.01
N SER A 184 14.43 26.57 2.03
CA SER A 184 14.43 25.19 1.54
C SER A 184 14.70 24.19 2.65
N LEU A 185 13.87 23.15 2.69
CA LEU A 185 14.09 22.01 3.57
C LEU A 185 15.14 21.03 3.03
N THR A 186 15.81 21.33 1.91
CA THR A 186 16.91 20.52 1.37
C THR A 186 18.31 20.88 1.90
N ASN A 187 18.51 22.06 2.50
CA ASN A 187 19.81 22.49 3.03
C ASN A 187 20.30 21.59 4.19
N ASP A 188 21.56 21.68 4.61
CA ASP A 188 22.02 20.91 5.77
C ASP A 188 21.36 21.37 7.07
N PHE A 189 21.09 20.44 7.98
CA PHE A 189 20.62 20.71 9.34
C PHE A 189 21.75 20.43 10.32
N ILE A 190 22.24 21.49 10.97
CA ILE A 190 23.53 21.49 11.67
C ILE A 190 23.31 21.79 13.16
N GLY A 191 24.04 21.11 14.04
CA GLY A 191 24.23 21.50 15.45
C GLY A 191 23.09 21.10 16.38
N ARG A 192 22.23 20.16 15.97
CA ARG A 192 21.10 19.63 16.76
C ARG A 192 20.97 18.11 16.66
N GLU A 193 22.08 17.43 16.43
CA GLU A 193 22.17 15.97 16.24
C GLU A 193 21.68 15.22 17.49
N GLY A 194 21.97 15.74 18.68
CA GLY A 194 21.50 15.17 19.94
C GLY A 194 19.98 15.24 20.12
N GLU A 195 19.33 16.30 19.64
CA GLU A 195 17.87 16.41 19.65
C GLU A 195 17.22 15.46 18.66
N LEU A 196 17.81 15.33 17.46
CA LEU A 196 17.36 14.35 16.47
C LEU A 196 17.46 12.94 17.03
N LYS A 197 18.58 12.57 17.65
CA LYS A 197 18.75 11.24 18.23
C LYS A 197 17.67 10.92 19.27
N LYS A 198 17.39 11.87 20.18
CA LYS A 198 16.30 11.71 21.18
C LYS A 198 14.92 11.61 20.53
N ALA A 199 14.65 12.41 19.49
CA ALA A 199 13.40 12.34 18.74
C ALA A 199 13.19 10.94 18.12
N VAL A 200 14.25 10.36 17.54
CA VAL A 200 14.22 9.00 16.99
C VAL A 200 13.99 7.97 18.09
N GLU A 201 14.69 8.08 19.22
CA GLU A 201 14.51 7.20 20.37
C GLU A 201 13.04 7.23 20.86
N TYR A 202 12.43 8.41 21.01
CA TYR A 202 11.02 8.51 21.38
C TYR A 202 10.08 7.86 20.36
N LEU A 203 10.37 8.02 19.07
CA LEU A 203 9.61 7.38 18.00
C LEU A 203 9.80 5.86 17.97
N THR A 204 10.76 5.27 18.67
CA THR A 204 10.78 3.80 18.83
C THR A 204 9.66 3.32 19.75
N THR A 205 9.39 4.06 20.84
CA THR A 205 8.45 3.69 21.90
C THR A 205 7.07 4.33 21.78
N ALA A 206 6.92 5.39 20.99
CA ALA A 206 5.67 6.13 20.82
C ALA A 206 5.29 6.27 19.34
N ASP A 207 4.00 6.44 19.06
CA ASP A 207 3.49 6.55 17.69
C ASP A 207 3.39 8.01 17.21
N ILE A 208 3.40 8.97 18.14
CA ILE A 208 3.29 10.40 17.88
C ILE A 208 4.40 11.14 18.63
N LEU A 209 5.20 11.90 17.88
CA LEU A 209 6.14 12.87 18.45
C LEU A 209 5.64 14.29 18.19
N LEU A 210 5.56 15.09 19.26
CA LEU A 210 5.18 16.50 19.22
C LEU A 210 6.42 17.38 19.40
N LEU A 211 6.79 18.14 18.36
CA LEU A 211 7.86 19.14 18.46
C LEU A 211 7.28 20.52 18.77
N THR A 212 7.69 21.10 19.90
CA THR A 212 7.27 22.44 20.34
C THR A 212 8.44 23.42 20.32
N GLY A 213 8.16 24.72 20.17
CA GLY A 213 9.17 25.77 20.12
C GLY A 213 8.70 27.01 19.36
N ALA A 214 9.40 28.14 19.52
CA ALA A 214 9.06 29.41 18.88
C ALA A 214 9.01 29.32 17.34
N SER A 215 8.42 30.31 16.68
CA SER A 215 8.42 30.38 15.21
C SER A 215 9.86 30.50 14.68
N GLY A 216 10.15 29.91 13.51
CA GLY A 216 11.48 30.01 12.88
C GLY A 216 12.59 29.11 13.46
N VAL A 217 12.39 28.42 14.59
CA VAL A 217 13.44 27.58 15.23
C VAL A 217 13.75 26.26 14.51
N GLY A 218 13.31 26.08 13.26
CA GLY A 218 13.65 24.91 12.45
C GLY A 218 12.89 23.61 12.78
N LYS A 219 11.69 23.68 13.38
CA LYS A 219 10.88 22.47 13.71
C LYS A 219 10.59 21.60 12.48
N SER A 220 10.13 22.21 11.38
CA SER A 220 9.83 21.49 10.14
C SER A 220 11.08 20.86 9.50
N LYS A 221 12.24 21.50 9.68
CA LYS A 221 13.54 21.02 9.21
C LYS A 221 14.03 19.82 10.01
N ALA A 222 13.90 19.86 11.33
CA ALA A 222 14.21 18.73 12.19
C ALA A 222 13.39 17.48 11.79
N CYS A 223 12.12 17.67 11.42
CA CYS A 223 11.29 16.58 10.91
C CYS A 223 11.79 16.00 9.58
N SER A 224 12.22 16.83 8.63
CA SER A 224 12.63 16.36 7.31
C SER A 224 14.01 15.68 7.27
N CYS A 225 14.89 15.99 8.23
CA CYS A 225 16.27 15.50 8.21
C CYS A 225 16.42 14.04 8.67
N HIS A 226 15.53 13.54 9.52
CA HIS A 226 15.59 12.14 9.96
C HIS A 226 15.31 11.15 8.80
N SER A 227 14.51 11.56 7.82
CA SER A 227 14.13 10.73 6.69
C SER A 227 15.17 10.64 5.57
N GLY A 228 16.28 11.39 5.66
CA GLY A 228 17.36 11.42 4.66
C GLY A 228 18.69 10.80 5.09
N THR A 229 18.84 10.39 6.35
CA THR A 229 20.08 9.76 6.82
C THR A 229 20.06 8.27 6.51
N ASN A 230 21.01 7.82 5.69
CA ASN A 230 21.37 6.41 5.42
C ASN A 230 21.68 5.65 6.72
N ILE A 231 20.64 5.16 7.39
CA ILE A 231 20.75 4.15 8.45
C ILE A 231 19.73 3.07 8.06
N ASP A 232 20.24 1.98 7.52
CA ASP A 232 19.54 0.76 7.09
C ASP A 232 18.29 0.96 6.21
N ALA A 233 18.52 0.83 4.90
CA ALA A 233 17.51 0.60 3.85
C ALA A 233 16.60 -0.64 4.08
N GLY A 234 16.62 -1.24 5.27
CA GLY A 234 15.82 -2.40 5.66
C GLY A 234 14.71 -2.10 6.68
N LEU A 235 14.60 -0.90 7.27
CA LEU A 235 13.68 -0.69 8.39
C LEU A 235 12.36 0.02 8.07
N TYR A 236 12.30 1.11 7.28
CA TYR A 236 11.00 1.76 7.00
C TYR A 236 11.01 2.62 5.71
N PRO A 237 10.70 2.07 4.53
CA PRO A 237 10.65 2.84 3.28
C PRO A 237 9.47 3.82 3.19
N ASN A 238 8.44 3.65 4.04
CA ASN A 238 7.12 4.28 3.86
C ASN A 238 6.66 5.09 5.08
N SER A 239 7.51 5.97 5.63
CA SER A 239 7.05 6.95 6.62
C SER A 239 6.24 8.05 5.93
N CYS A 240 4.91 7.98 6.02
CA CYS A 240 4.04 9.08 5.63
C CYS A 240 4.21 10.22 6.66
N SER A 241 5.13 11.14 6.40
CA SER A 241 5.26 12.37 7.17
C SER A 241 4.11 13.31 6.81
N LYS A 242 3.07 13.38 7.65
CA LYS A 242 2.09 14.48 7.60
C LYS A 242 2.77 15.77 8.06
N LEU A 243 3.46 16.45 7.15
CA LEU A 243 3.96 17.81 7.36
C LEU A 243 2.80 18.77 7.07
N CYS A 244 2.00 19.07 8.09
CA CYS A 244 0.95 20.10 7.99
C CYS A 244 1.62 21.48 8.06
N GLY A 245 1.29 22.38 7.13
CA GLY A 245 1.86 23.73 6.98
C GLY A 245 1.48 24.72 8.08
N THR A 246 1.20 24.27 9.30
CA THR A 246 1.01 25.13 10.47
C THR A 246 2.12 24.89 11.48
N THR A 247 2.26 25.80 12.44
CA THR A 247 3.35 25.97 13.41
C THR A 247 3.70 24.75 14.29
N LEU A 248 3.05 23.59 14.07
CA LEU A 248 3.29 22.29 14.68
C LEU A 248 3.81 21.27 13.64
N GLY A 249 5.04 20.79 13.81
CA GLY A 249 5.54 19.62 13.09
C GLY A 249 5.10 18.33 13.79
N ARG A 250 4.45 17.41 13.08
CA ARG A 250 4.19 16.02 13.52
C ARG A 250 5.06 15.05 12.73
N LEU A 251 5.70 14.13 13.44
CA LEU A 251 6.31 12.93 12.86
C LEU A 251 5.50 11.71 13.29
N CYS A 252 5.33 10.79 12.35
CA CYS A 252 4.50 9.61 12.50
C CYS A 252 5.25 8.38 12.01
N LYS A 253 5.06 7.24 12.68
CA LYS A 253 5.52 5.94 12.18
C LYS A 253 4.88 5.59 10.83
N PRO A 254 5.51 4.71 10.03
CA PRO A 254 4.93 4.16 8.81
C PRO A 254 3.55 3.58 9.03
N PHE A 255 2.70 3.72 8.01
CA PHE A 255 1.27 3.36 8.04
C PHE A 255 1.01 1.90 8.45
N SER A 256 1.96 0.98 8.21
CA SER A 256 1.85 -0.45 8.55
C SER A 256 1.73 -0.76 10.05
N LYS A 257 1.91 0.22 10.95
CA LYS A 257 1.76 0.05 12.41
C LYS A 257 0.64 0.89 13.05
N TRP A 258 -0.17 1.61 12.29
CA TRP A 258 -1.21 2.45 12.88
C TRP A 258 -2.44 1.64 13.32
N LYS A 259 -2.70 1.60 14.63
CA LYS A 259 -4.08 1.46 15.13
C LYS A 259 -4.79 2.80 14.90
N ARG A 260 -5.83 2.77 14.05
CA ARG A 260 -6.77 3.87 13.70
C ARG A 260 -6.72 5.11 14.62
N LEU A 261 -6.42 6.27 14.03
CA LEU A 261 -6.64 7.58 14.66
C LEU A 261 -7.29 8.53 13.62
N TYR A 262 -8.62 8.59 13.66
CA TYR A 262 -9.41 9.65 13.04
C TYR A 262 -9.40 10.87 13.96
N TYR A 263 -9.19 12.07 13.41
CA TYR A 263 -9.74 13.30 14.02
C TYR A 263 -10.25 14.26 12.93
N PRO A 264 -11.45 14.84 13.10
CA PRO A 264 -11.98 15.86 12.21
C PRO A 264 -11.35 17.22 12.54
N PHE A 265 -11.04 18.00 11.51
CA PHE A 265 -10.70 19.42 11.67
C PHE A 265 -12.00 20.24 11.71
N ARG A 266 -12.20 21.03 12.77
CA ARG A 266 -12.96 22.28 12.73
C ARG A 266 -11.97 23.42 12.49
#